data_AF-G5A4U0-F1
#
_entry.id   AF-G5A4U0-F1
#
_cell.length_a   1.000
_cell.length_b   1.000
_cell.length_c   1.000
_cell.angle_alpha   90.00
_cell.angle_beta   90.00
_cell.angle_gamma   90.00
#
_symmetry.space_group_name_H-M   'P 1'
#
loop_
_entity.id
_entity.type
_entity.pdbx_description
1 polymer ?
#
loop_
_entity_poly.entity_id
_entity_poly.type
_entity_poly.pdbx_seq_one_letter_code
_entity_poly.pdbx_strand_id
1 'polypeptide(L)'
;WEEVEQCAGIRLVKTMMNGNCQATALAQALVDDDLHAYPTHLEEMVATLKRGIRVMALTNLEKQFPHQARREALTEVGRGWPTMSRPNSLKLFGQYLDEYASTPSNVEATLAMVPRKNWGLS
;
A
#
# COMPACT_ATOMS: atom_id res chain seq x y z
N TRP A 1 -26.07 -10.07 -10.03
CA TRP A 1 -24.90 -9.91 -9.14
C TRP A 1 -24.88 -8.53 -8.51
N GLU A 2 -25.09 -7.44 -9.26
CA GLU A 2 -25.23 -6.07 -8.70
C GLU A 2 -26.21 -5.95 -7.53
N GLU A 3 -27.40 -6.55 -7.63
CA GLU A 3 -28.40 -6.54 -6.54
C GLU A 3 -27.88 -7.21 -5.25
N VAL A 4 -27.08 -8.29 -5.40
CA VAL A 4 -26.46 -9.01 -4.28
C VAL A 4 -25.34 -8.18 -3.67
N GLU A 5 -24.54 -7.51 -4.51
CA GLU A 5 -23.46 -6.62 -4.07
C GLU A 5 -24.03 -5.42 -3.30
N GLN A 6 -25.09 -4.79 -3.79
CA GLN A 6 -25.78 -3.71 -3.09
C GLN A 6 -26.35 -4.16 -1.73
N CYS A 7 -27.02 -5.32 -1.68
CA CYS A 7 -27.56 -5.85 -0.43
C CYS A 7 -26.47 -6.20 0.60
N ALA A 8 -25.27 -6.54 0.13
CA ALA A 8 -24.11 -6.84 0.97
C ALA A 8 -23.30 -5.58 1.35
N GLY A 9 -23.71 -4.38 0.93
CA GLY A 9 -22.97 -3.14 1.14
C GLY A 9 -21.65 -3.07 0.35
N ILE A 10 -21.50 -3.90 -0.69
CA ILE A 10 -20.34 -3.90 -1.57
C ILE A 10 -20.52 -2.73 -2.56
N ARG A 11 -19.59 -1.78 -2.52
CA ARG A 11 -19.57 -0.62 -3.41
C ARG A 11 -18.31 -0.60 -4.26
N LEU A 12 -18.46 -0.20 -5.52
CA LEU A 12 -17.32 0.11 -6.37
C LEU A 12 -16.65 1.39 -5.87
N VAL A 13 -15.39 1.28 -5.47
CA VAL A 13 -14.59 2.43 -5.04
C VAL A 13 -13.60 2.77 -6.15
N LYS A 14 -13.64 4.00 -6.64
CA LYS A 14 -12.56 4.50 -7.50
C LYS A 14 -11.29 4.62 -6.66
N THR A 15 -10.21 4.02 -7.10
CA THR A 15 -8.90 4.22 -6.47
C THR A 15 -7.96 4.93 -7.42
N MET A 16 -7.03 5.69 -6.85
CA MET A 16 -6.07 6.45 -7.65
C MET A 16 -4.97 5.49 -8.13
N MET A 17 -4.61 5.58 -9.41
CA MET A 17 -3.49 4.82 -9.98
C MET A 17 -2.18 5.49 -9.55
N ASN A 18 -1.75 5.26 -8.32
CA ASN A 18 -0.55 5.88 -7.79
C ASN A 18 0.17 5.00 -6.74
N GLY A 19 -0.13 3.70 -6.68
CA GLY A 19 0.43 2.81 -5.65
C GLY A 19 -0.21 2.93 -4.26
N ASN A 20 -1.10 3.90 -4.04
CA ASN A 20 -1.89 4.02 -2.80
C ASN A 20 -3.29 3.37 -2.93
N CYS A 21 -3.54 2.57 -3.97
CA CYS A 21 -4.87 2.06 -4.30
C CYS A 21 -5.49 1.22 -3.16
N GLN A 22 -4.71 0.31 -2.57
CA GLN A 22 -5.18 -0.51 -1.44
C GLN A 22 -5.50 0.35 -0.20
N ALA A 23 -4.66 1.31 0.15
CA ALA A 23 -4.89 2.20 1.27
C ALA A 23 -6.10 3.14 1.03
N THR A 24 -6.29 3.58 -0.22
CA THR A 24 -7.46 4.37 -0.65
C THR A 24 -8.75 3.56 -0.53
N ALA A 25 -8.73 2.32 -1.02
CA ALA A 25 -9.87 1.40 -0.91
C ALA A 25 -10.23 1.13 0.55
N LEU A 26 -9.23 0.92 1.42
CA LEU A 26 -9.46 0.74 2.85
C LEU A 26 -9.99 2.01 3.53
N ALA A 27 -9.43 3.18 3.24
CA ALA A 27 -9.93 4.45 3.78
C ALA A 27 -11.41 4.66 3.42
N GLN A 28 -11.76 4.41 2.16
CA GLN A 28 -13.14 4.48 1.69
C GLN A 28 -14.00 3.34 2.24
N ALA A 29 -13.51 2.13 2.45
CA ALA A 29 -14.32 1.08 3.08
C ALA A 29 -14.62 1.39 4.56
N LEU A 30 -13.72 2.07 5.25
CA LEU A 30 -13.87 2.45 6.67
C LEU A 30 -14.81 3.61 6.89
N VAL A 31 -14.91 4.52 5.92
CA VAL A 31 -15.81 5.67 5.97
C VAL A 31 -16.97 5.35 5.05
N ASP A 32 -18.18 5.29 5.60
CA ASP A 32 -19.40 5.07 4.83
C ASP A 32 -19.79 6.31 3.99
N ASP A 33 -18.82 6.86 3.24
CA ASP A 33 -18.89 8.08 2.45
C ASP A 33 -17.87 8.04 1.28
N ASP A 34 -18.08 8.87 0.26
CA ASP A 34 -17.15 9.06 -0.84
C ASP A 34 -16.08 10.09 -0.50
N LEU A 35 -14.98 9.63 0.09
CA LEU A 35 -13.83 10.48 0.44
C LEU A 35 -13.18 11.18 -0.78
N HIS A 36 -13.49 10.82 -2.04
CA HIS A 36 -13.04 11.63 -3.19
C HIS A 36 -13.64 13.03 -3.21
N ALA A 37 -14.82 13.22 -2.61
CA ALA A 37 -15.39 14.55 -2.40
C ALA A 37 -14.56 15.39 -1.42
N TYR A 38 -13.69 14.76 -0.64
CA TYR A 38 -12.89 15.36 0.43
C TYR A 38 -11.39 15.02 0.27
N PRO A 39 -10.72 15.50 -0.78
CA PRO A 39 -9.38 15.03 -1.17
C PRO A 39 -8.33 15.17 -0.07
N THR A 40 -8.39 16.24 0.74
CA THR A 40 -7.49 16.45 1.89
C THR A 40 -7.71 15.39 2.99
N HIS A 41 -8.97 15.07 3.30
CA HIS A 41 -9.27 14.03 4.30
C HIS A 41 -8.85 12.65 3.80
N LEU A 42 -9.10 12.35 2.52
CA LEU A 42 -8.65 11.11 1.91
C LEU A 42 -7.12 10.98 1.98
N GLU A 43 -6.39 12.05 1.68
CA GLU A 43 -4.94 12.08 1.77
C GLU A 43 -4.44 11.79 3.20
N GLU A 44 -5.00 12.46 4.20
CA GLU A 44 -4.66 12.29 5.61
C GLU A 44 -4.95 10.87 6.12
N MET A 45 -6.10 10.32 5.74
CA MET A 45 -6.48 8.95 6.10
C MET A 45 -5.55 7.92 5.45
N VAL A 46 -5.27 8.06 4.15
CA VAL A 46 -4.32 7.19 3.45
C VAL A 46 -2.94 7.29 4.09
N ALA A 47 -2.44 8.50 4.38
CA ALA A 47 -1.15 8.67 5.06
C ALA A 47 -1.13 8.00 6.45
N THR A 48 -2.23 8.12 7.20
CA THR A 48 -2.38 7.48 8.52
C THR A 48 -2.37 5.96 8.42
N LEU A 49 -3.11 5.39 7.46
CA LEU A 49 -3.13 3.95 7.21
C LEU A 49 -1.75 3.43 6.83
N LYS A 50 -1.01 4.11 5.94
CA LYS A 50 0.35 3.69 5.57
C LYS A 50 1.30 3.68 6.76
N ARG A 51 1.23 4.71 7.64
CA ARG A 51 2.00 4.73 8.89
C ARG A 51 1.62 3.57 9.81
N GLY A 52 0.33 3.28 9.94
CA GLY A 52 -0.17 2.14 10.71
C GLY A 52 0.33 0.79 10.18
N ILE A 53 0.24 0.57 8.87
CA ILE A 53 0.76 -0.62 8.18
C ILE A 53 2.25 -0.81 8.48
N ARG A 54 3.05 0.26 8.36
CA ARG A 54 4.48 0.22 8.71
C ARG A 54 4.70 -0.19 10.16
N VAL A 55 4.03 0.46 11.11
CA VAL A 55 4.20 0.14 12.55
C VAL A 55 3.87 -1.33 12.83
N MET A 56 2.74 -1.81 12.30
CA MET A 56 2.31 -3.19 12.47
C MET A 56 3.28 -4.18 11.81
N ALA A 57 3.75 -3.89 10.60
CA ALA A 57 4.71 -4.72 9.90
C ALA A 57 6.05 -4.80 10.65
N LEU A 58 6.58 -3.67 11.13
CA LEU A 58 7.87 -3.61 11.81
C LEU A 58 7.87 -4.29 13.19
N THR A 59 6.74 -4.23 13.93
CA THR A 59 6.63 -4.80 15.28
C THR A 59 6.91 -6.31 15.33
N ASN A 60 6.58 -7.05 14.28
CA ASN A 60 6.82 -8.50 14.19
C ASN A 60 7.38 -8.90 12.81
N LEU A 61 8.26 -8.07 12.25
CA LEU A 61 8.70 -8.16 10.84
C LEU A 61 9.16 -9.56 10.44
N GLU A 62 10.03 -10.18 11.24
CA GLU A 62 10.57 -11.50 10.92
C GLU A 62 9.58 -12.65 11.05
N LYS A 63 8.59 -12.49 11.93
CA LYS A 63 7.53 -13.49 12.16
C LYS A 63 6.43 -13.38 11.10
N GLN A 64 6.05 -12.17 10.73
CA GLN A 64 5.02 -11.91 9.73
C GLN A 64 5.51 -12.15 8.30
N PHE A 65 6.77 -11.83 8.03
CA PHE A 65 7.36 -11.92 6.70
C PHE A 65 8.59 -12.81 6.73
N PRO A 66 8.46 -14.12 6.47
CA PRO A 66 9.60 -15.02 6.34
C PRO A 66 10.59 -14.54 5.28
N HIS A 67 11.84 -15.01 5.36
CA HIS A 67 12.90 -14.59 4.44
C HIS A 67 12.49 -14.68 2.95
N GLN A 68 11.84 -15.78 2.56
CA GLN A 68 11.37 -15.97 1.19
C GLN A 68 10.38 -14.90 0.75
N ALA A 69 9.35 -14.63 1.55
CA ALA A 69 8.35 -13.61 1.25
C ALA A 69 8.97 -12.21 1.11
N ARG A 70 9.93 -11.85 1.98
CA ARG A 70 10.66 -10.58 1.87
C ARG A 70 11.46 -10.50 0.57
N ARG A 71 12.15 -11.59 0.20
CA ARG A 71 12.95 -11.63 -1.03
C ARG A 71 12.07 -11.50 -2.27
N GLU A 72 10.94 -12.21 -2.32
CA GLU A 72 9.97 -12.14 -3.42
C GLU A 72 9.41 -10.73 -3.57
N ALA A 73 8.89 -10.14 -2.48
CA ALA A 73 8.40 -8.77 -2.50
C ALA A 73 9.48 -7.76 -2.94
N LEU A 74 10.72 -7.92 -2.47
CA LEU A 74 11.84 -7.07 -2.90
C LEU A 74 12.19 -7.26 -4.37
N THR A 75 12.08 -8.47 -4.92
CA THR A 75 12.30 -8.74 -6.35
C THR A 75 11.26 -8.03 -7.20
N GLU A 76 9.98 -8.07 -6.82
CA GLU A 76 8.90 -7.37 -7.53
C GLU A 76 9.14 -5.86 -7.62
N VAL A 77 9.70 -5.26 -6.56
CA VAL A 77 10.04 -3.83 -6.54
C VAL A 77 11.45 -3.52 -7.06
N GLY A 78 12.13 -4.49 -7.69
CA GLY A 78 13.45 -4.31 -8.32
C GLY A 78 14.62 -4.13 -7.34
N ARG A 79 14.47 -4.57 -6.09
CA ARG A 79 15.49 -4.53 -5.01
C ARG A 79 16.01 -5.92 -4.63
N GLY A 80 15.35 -6.97 -5.11
CA GLY A 80 15.64 -8.37 -4.85
C GLY A 80 16.68 -8.97 -5.80
N TRP A 81 17.36 -10.02 -5.34
CA TRP A 81 18.18 -10.90 -6.20
C TRP A 81 18.11 -12.35 -5.70
N PRO A 82 18.35 -13.36 -6.56
CA PRO A 82 18.10 -14.77 -6.23
C PRO A 82 18.84 -15.26 -4.97
N THR A 83 20.09 -14.83 -4.79
CA THR A 83 20.97 -15.23 -3.68
C THR A 83 20.97 -14.23 -2.52
N MET A 84 19.96 -13.37 -2.43
CA MET A 84 19.84 -12.41 -1.34
C MET A 84 19.84 -13.10 0.03
N SER A 85 20.72 -12.65 0.92
CA SER A 85 20.85 -13.21 2.26
C SER A 85 19.67 -12.80 3.17
N ARG A 86 19.42 -13.59 4.22
CA ARG A 86 18.41 -13.26 5.22
C ARG A 86 18.61 -11.86 5.85
N PRO A 87 19.82 -11.45 6.29
CA PRO A 87 20.06 -10.11 6.81
C PRO A 87 19.77 -8.99 5.80
N ASN A 88 20.18 -9.18 4.53
CA ASN A 88 19.92 -8.19 3.48
C ASN A 88 18.43 -8.05 3.19
N SER A 89 17.70 -9.17 3.07
CA SER A 89 16.25 -9.13 2.87
C SER A 89 15.54 -8.44 4.02
N LEU A 90 16.00 -8.63 5.26
CA LEU A 90 15.40 -8.00 6.43
C LEU A 90 15.60 -6.49 6.41
N LYS A 91 16.85 -6.04 6.18
CA LYS A 91 17.21 -4.63 6.12
C LYS A 91 16.47 -3.90 4.99
N LEU A 92 16.54 -4.42 3.77
CA LEU A 92 15.95 -3.78 2.60
C LEU A 92 14.42 -3.79 2.66
N PHE A 93 13.80 -4.82 3.23
CA PHE A 93 12.36 -4.86 3.39
C PHE A 93 11.87 -3.87 4.46
N GLY A 94 12.63 -3.68 5.55
CA GLY A 94 12.38 -2.59 6.51
C GLY A 94 12.46 -1.21 5.85
N GLN A 95 13.49 -0.96 5.05
CA GLN A 95 13.64 0.28 4.29
C GLN A 95 12.48 0.49 3.30
N TYR A 96 12.05 -0.56 2.61
CA TYR A 96 10.89 -0.51 1.73
C TYR A 96 9.61 -0.09 2.48
N LEU A 97 9.37 -0.63 3.68
CA LEU A 97 8.21 -0.25 4.50
C LEU A 97 8.30 1.20 5.01
N ASP A 98 9.50 1.66 5.37
CA ASP A 98 9.74 3.06 5.74
C ASP A 98 9.43 3.99 4.57
N GLU A 99 9.97 3.68 3.39
CA GLU A 99 9.76 4.45 2.17
C GLU A 99 8.29 4.46 1.77
N TYR A 100 7.62 3.30 1.75
CA TYR A 100 6.19 3.17 1.50
C TYR A 100 5.38 4.11 2.40
N ALA A 101 5.65 4.12 3.71
CA ALA A 101 4.93 4.98 4.65
C ALA A 101 5.20 6.48 4.46
N SER A 102 6.38 6.82 3.94
CA SER A 102 6.79 8.20 3.67
C SER A 102 6.34 8.74 2.31
N THR A 103 5.89 7.87 1.39
CA THR A 103 5.41 8.30 0.08
C THR A 103 4.24 9.29 0.22
N PRO A 104 4.14 10.30 -0.64
CA PRO A 104 2.96 11.16 -0.67
C PRO A 104 1.67 10.37 -0.83
N SER A 105 0.57 10.92 -0.33
CA SER A 105 -0.76 10.33 -0.47
C SER A 105 -1.63 11.07 -1.48
N ASN A 106 -1.33 12.35 -1.77
CA ASN A 106 -1.98 13.07 -2.87
C ASN A 106 -1.52 12.55 -4.24
N VAL A 107 -2.42 12.67 -5.21
CA VAL A 107 -2.22 12.20 -6.58
C VAL A 107 -1.02 12.86 -7.23
N GLU A 108 -0.98 14.19 -7.20
CA GLU A 108 -0.02 14.99 -7.96
C GLU A 108 1.43 14.62 -7.60
N ALA A 109 1.76 14.63 -6.30
CA ALA A 109 3.09 14.29 -5.82
C ALA A 109 3.43 12.81 -6.07
N THR A 110 2.45 11.90 -5.98
CA THR A 110 2.72 10.47 -6.17
C THR A 110 2.96 10.10 -7.64
N LEU A 111 2.22 10.73 -8.57
CA LEU A 111 2.43 10.58 -10.01
C LEU A 111 3.84 11.02 -10.44
N ALA A 112 4.40 12.03 -9.77
CA ALA A 112 5.75 12.52 -10.03
C ALA A 112 6.87 11.62 -9.49
N MET A 113 6.60 10.84 -8.43
CA MET A 113 7.62 10.10 -7.68
C MET A 113 7.63 8.59 -7.93
N VAL A 114 6.49 7.96 -8.20
CA VAL A 114 6.39 6.49 -8.26
C VAL A 114 6.33 6.04 -9.72
N PRO A 115 7.32 5.28 -10.23
CA PRO A 115 7.26 4.72 -11.57
C PRO A 115 6.01 3.85 -11.74
N ARG A 116 5.28 4.04 -12.86
CA ARG A 116 4.02 3.33 -13.15
C ARG A 116 4.09 1.81 -13.00
N LYS A 117 5.25 1.21 -13.29
CA LYS A 117 5.49 -0.24 -13.14
C LYS A 117 5.36 -0.76 -11.69
N ASN A 118 5.41 0.14 -10.71
CA ASN A 118 5.27 -0.17 -9.28
C ASN A 118 3.84 0.11 -8.77
N TRP A 119 2.92 0.51 -9.64
CA TRP A 119 1.50 0.61 -9.32
C TRP A 119 0.91 -0.78 -9.55
N GLY A 120 0.11 -1.29 -8.61
CA GLY A 120 -0.60 -2.55 -8.82
C GLY A 120 -1.30 -2.51 -10.18
N LEU A 121 -0.85 -3.35 -11.11
CA LEU A 121 -1.37 -3.39 -12.46
C LEU A 121 -2.80 -3.94 -12.40
N SER A 122 -3.71 -3.31 -13.16
CA SER A 122 -5.01 -3.89 -13.54
C SER A 122 -4.81 -4.99 -14.57
#